data_AF-A0A7V4PR42-F1
#
_entry.id   AF-A0A7V4PR42-F1
#
_cell.length_a   1.000
_cell.length_b   1.000
_cell.length_c   1.000
_cell.angle_alpha   90.00
_cell.angle_beta   90.00
_cell.angle_gamma   90.00
#
_symmetry.space_group_name_H-M   'P 1'
#
loop_
_entity.id
_entity.type
_entity.pdbx_description
1 polymer ?
#
loop_
_entity_poly.entity_id
_entity_poly.type
_entity_poly.pdbx_seq_one_letter_code
_entity_poly.pdbx_strand_id
1 'polypeptide(L)' 'MMRVLGIDTATSTASAALVEDGRLVLEELCFAPDPGGSVGRGNHAETLLPLIEALLCKAGVLLPAVAALAI' A
#
# COMPACT_ATOMS: atom_id res chain seq x y z
N MET A 1 0.61 -19.24 8.90
CA MET A 1 1.20 -17.90 8.67
C MET A 1 0.05 -16.94 8.54
N MET A 2 -0.01 -15.94 9.41
CA MET A 2 -1.04 -14.89 9.39
C MET A 2 -0.45 -13.66 8.72
N ARG A 3 -1.03 -13.26 7.59
CA ARG A 3 -0.63 -12.06 6.85
C ARG A 3 -1.68 -10.96 6.98
N VAL A 4 -1.24 -9.76 7.29
CA VAL A 4 -2.08 -8.57 7.41
C VAL A 4 -1.60 -7.53 6.42
N LEU A 5 -2.53 -6.97 5.65
CA LEU A 5 -2.29 -5.81 4.80
C LEU A 5 -2.72 -4.55 5.56
N GLY A 6 -1.76 -3.72 5.93
CA GLY A 6 -1.98 -2.39 6.49
C GLY A 6 -2.07 -1.34 5.40
N ILE A 7 -3.00 -0.40 5.51
CA ILE A 7 -3.18 0.73 4.60
C ILE A 7 -3.26 2.00 5.46
N ASP A 8 -2.39 2.98 5.21
CA ASP A 8 -2.49 4.30 5.86
C ASP A 8 -2.73 5.37 4.80
N THR A 9 -3.83 6.11 4.98
CA THR A 9 -4.25 7.23 4.15
C THR A 9 -4.54 8.50 4.97
N ALA A 10 -4.14 8.50 6.24
CA ALA A 10 -4.40 9.62 7.14
C ALA A 10 -3.54 10.86 6.80
N THR A 11 -2.52 10.70 5.97
CA THR A 11 -1.60 11.76 5.54
C THR A 11 -1.72 12.04 4.04
N SER A 12 -1.00 13.06 3.55
CA SER A 12 -0.91 13.36 2.12
C SER A 12 -0.25 12.25 1.29
N THR A 13 0.36 11.25 1.94
CA THR A 13 1.02 10.12 1.31
C THR A 13 0.27 8.85 1.68
N ALA A 14 -0.32 8.19 0.68
CA ALA A 14 -0.84 6.84 0.90
C ALA A 14 0.33 5.86 1.07
N SER A 15 0.21 4.94 2.02
CA SER A 15 1.16 3.85 2.21
C SER A 15 0.43 2.52 2.42
N ALA A 16 1.10 1.43 2.09
CA ALA A 16 0.62 0.08 2.34
C ALA A 16 1.77 -0.81 2.83
N ALA A 17 1.49 -1.67 3.80
CA ALA A 17 2.47 -2.56 4.41
C ALA A 17 1.95 -3.99 4.50
N LEU A 18 2.83 -4.95 4.24
CA LEU A 18 2.55 -6.36 4.45
C LEU A 18 3.25 -6.83 5.73
N VAL A 19 2.48 -7.34 6.68
CA VAL A 19 2.97 -7.91 7.93
C VAL A 19 2.71 -9.41 7.91
N GLU A 20 3.71 -10.22 8.24
CA GLU A 20 3.59 -11.67 8.41
C GLU A 20 4.03 -12.07 9.82
N ASP A 21 3.14 -12.73 10.56
CA ASP A 21 3.39 -13.22 11.92
C ASP A 21 4.01 -12.13 12.85
N GLY A 22 3.49 -10.90 12.74
CA GLY A 22 3.90 -9.74 13.53
C GLY A 22 5.16 -9.01 13.04
N ARG A 23 5.73 -9.42 11.91
CA ARG A 23 6.93 -8.79 11.32
C ARG A 23 6.60 -8.07 10.03
N LEU A 24 7.15 -6.87 9.85
CA LEU A 24 7.08 -6.14 8.58
C LEU A 24 7.86 -6.91 7.52
N VAL A 25 7.19 -7.30 6.45
CA VAL A 25 7.79 -7.99 5.29
C VAL A 25 8.18 -6.97 4.24
N LEU A 26 7.24 -6.07 3.91
CA LEU A 26 7.41 -5.08 2.87
C LEU A 26 6.53 -3.86 3.16
N GLU A 27 6.96 -2.69 2.72
CA GLU A 27 6.21 -1.44 2.77
C GLU A 27 6.35 -0.73 1.42
N GLU A 28 5.26 -0.14 0.95
CA GLU A 28 5.22 0.67 -0.25
C GLU A 28 4.57 2.02 0.05
N LEU A 29 5.15 3.07 -0.53
CA LEU A 29 4.71 4.46 -0.38
C LEU A 29 4.30 5.00 -1.75
N CYS A 30 3.17 5.67 -1.82
CA CYS A 30 2.83 6.45 -3.00
C CYS A 30 3.56 7.79 -2.97
N PHE A 31 4.70 7.87 -3.65
CA PHE A 31 5.32 9.14 -3.96
C PHE A 31 4.54 9.77 -5.12
N ALA A 32 3.82 10.86 -4.85
CA ALA A 32 3.23 11.66 -5.92
C ALA A 32 4.34 12.06 -6.92
N PRO A 33 4.13 11.91 -8.24
CA PRO A 33 5.13 12.31 -9.21
C PRO A 33 5.31 13.83 -9.18
N ASP A 34 6.59 14.25 -9.21
CA ASP A 34 7.22 15.57 -9.36
C ASP A 34 6.34 16.87 -9.39
N PRO A 35 6.83 17.99 -8.81
CA PRO A 35 6.10 19.27 -8.67
C PRO A 35 5.90 20.07 -9.98
N GLY A 36 6.11 19.44 -11.15
CA GLY A 36 5.98 20.08 -12.46
C GLY A 36 4.63 19.84 -13.18
N GLY A 37 3.81 18.91 -12.71
CA GLY A 37 2.46 18.67 -13.22
C GLY A 37 1.43 19.31 -12.31
N SER A 38 0.46 20.04 -12.88
CA SER A 38 -0.66 20.66 -12.17
C SER A 38 -1.17 19.80 -10.99
N VAL A 39 -0.92 20.28 -9.77
CA VAL A 39 -1.19 19.59 -8.51
C VAL A 39 -2.69 19.50 -8.26
N GLY A 40 -3.34 18.53 -8.92
CA GLY A 40 -4.50 17.89 -8.32
C GLY A 40 -3.98 17.08 -7.15
N ARG A 41 -4.56 17.25 -5.96
CA ARG A 41 -4.38 16.30 -4.86
C ARG A 41 -4.69 14.92 -5.43
N GLY A 42 -3.67 14.13 -5.77
CA GLY A 42 -3.84 12.80 -6.33
C GLY A 42 -4.76 12.05 -5.39
N ASN A 43 -5.94 11.65 -5.90
CA ASN A 43 -6.95 11.04 -5.07
C ASN A 43 -6.35 9.74 -4.49
N HIS A 44 -6.38 9.55 -3.16
CA HIS A 44 -5.92 8.29 -2.57
C HIS A 44 -6.63 7.09 -3.22
N ALA A 45 -7.89 7.25 -3.63
CA ALA A 45 -8.62 6.22 -4.35
C ALA A 45 -7.98 5.83 -5.70
N GLU A 46 -7.32 6.76 -6.40
CA GLU A 46 -6.65 6.49 -7.68
C GLU A 46 -5.30 5.79 -7.49
N THR A 47 -4.66 5.94 -6.32
CA THR A 47 -3.31 5.46 -6.06
C THR A 47 -3.24 4.21 -5.21
N LEU A 48 -4.27 3.92 -4.41
CA LEU A 48 -4.30 2.79 -3.49
C LEU A 48 -4.26 1.42 -4.17
N LEU A 49 -5.07 1.20 -5.21
CA LEU A 49 -5.10 -0.11 -5.89
C LEU A 49 -3.76 -0.44 -6.55
N PRO A 50 -3.13 0.46 -7.34
CA PRO A 50 -1.78 0.23 -7.85
C PRO A 50 -0.73 0.00 -6.75
N LEU A 51 -0.84 0.71 -5.61
CA LEU A 51 0.08 0.56 -4.47
C LEU A 51 -0.02 -0.85 -3.85
N ILE A 52 -1.25 -1.32 -3.60
CA ILE A 52 -1.52 -2.65 -3.05
C ILE A 52 -1.06 -3.73 -4.03
N GLU A 53 -1.34 -3.57 -5.32
CA GLU A 53 -0.90 -4.50 -6.36
C GLU A 53 0.64 -4.59 -6.39
N ALA A 54 1.33 -3.45 -6.41
CA ALA A 54 2.79 -3.40 -6.40
C ALA A 54 3.38 -4.11 -5.16
N LEU A 55 2.82 -3.85 -3.97
CA LEU A 55 3.23 -4.48 -2.71
C LEU A 55 3.07 -6.01 -2.78
N LEU A 56 1.90 -6.50 -3.21
CA LEU A 56 1.61 -7.93 -3.30
C LEU A 56 2.48 -8.63 -4.35
N CYS A 57 2.68 -8.00 -5.52
CA CYS A 57 3.57 -8.51 -6.56
C CYS A 57 5.03 -8.60 -6.06
N LYS A 58 5.55 -7.55 -5.42
CA LYS A 58 6.92 -7.54 -4.88
C LYS A 58 7.11 -8.56 -3.76
N ALA A 59 6.10 -8.75 -2.91
CA ALA A 59 6.12 -9.76 -1.86
C ALA A 59 5.92 -11.20 -2.38
N GLY A 60 5.53 -11.38 -3.65
CA GLY A 60 5.18 -12.68 -4.21
C GLY A 60 3.96 -13.31 -3.53
N VAL A 61 3.03 -12.49 -3.05
CA VAL A 61 1.85 -12.91 -2.28
C VAL A 61 0.58 -12.69 -3.09
N LEU A 62 -0.29 -13.70 -3.14
CA LEU A 62 -1.62 -13.58 -3.73
C LEU A 62 -2.61 -13.00 -2.70
N LEU A 63 -3.57 -12.21 -3.16
CA LEU A 63 -4.58 -11.58 -2.30
C LEU A 63 -5.32 -12.57 -1.37
N PRO A 64 -5.72 -13.80 -1.80
CA PRO A 64 -6.36 -14.78 -0.91
C PRO A 64 -5.49 -15.27 0.26
N ALA A 65 -4.17 -15.02 0.22
CA ALA A 65 -3.27 -15.35 1.31
C ALA A 65 -3.16 -14.25 2.38
N VAL A 66 -3.82 -13.10 2.17
CA VAL A 66 -3.96 -12.05 3.18
C VAL A 66 -5.15 -12.40 4.08
N ALA A 67 -4.91 -12.53 5.38
CA ALA A 67 -5.91 -12.95 6.36
C ALA A 67 -6.73 -11.79 6.92
N ALA A 68 -6.19 -10.56 6.89
CA ALA A 68 -6.85 -9.38 7.42
C ALA A 68 -6.41 -8.09 6.73
N LEU A 69 -7.26 -7.07 6.83
CA LEU A 69 -7.01 -5.69 6.43
C LEU A 69 -6.99 -4.82 7.69
N ALA A 70 -6.01 -3.92 7.80
CA ALA A 70 -5.95 -2.86 8.80
C ALA A 70 -5.91 -1.51 8.09
N ILE A 71 -6.80 -0.59 8.48
CA ILE A 71 -7.01 0.73 7.85
C ILE A 71 -7.07 1.78 8.96
#